data_AF-A0AAU3KPS5-F1
#
_entry.id   AF-A0AAU3KPS5-F1
#
_cell.length_a   1.000
_cell.length_b   1.000
_cell.length_c   1.000
_cell.angle_alpha   90.00
_cell.angle_beta   90.00
_cell.angle_gamma   90.00
#
_symmetry.space_group_name_H-M   'P 1'
#
loop_
_entity.id
_entity.type
_entity.pdbx_description
1 polymer ?
#
loop_
_entity_poly.entity_id
_entity_poly.type
_entity_poly.pdbx_seq_one_letter_code
_entity_poly.pdbx_strand_id
1 'polypeptide(L)'
;MTEDPRPRRARSRVPESPELVARLQRSRQRSLQRRAAATEREKTITGAVGEYLGAWNAITHAQQRRDSEVERLQTQIAAVIADAAAEIATHEDEQAAAAAVVRAQVPTDEEVADLLEITVKRARQLLGGARASTSRKSRRRTPSTNVNTADPLAATTVPPARHPSTNNALVGNASDPAPDREETPSGPRGAAALPANANPAPTRGIDSSAATNSAGVTSPRTAHTDTDTDTREQRRKAEKPSEAP
;
A
#
# COMPACT_ATOMS: atom_id res chain seq x y z
N MET A 1 -46.35 -66.49 38.17
CA MET A 1 -44.95 -66.88 37.94
C MET A 1 -44.10 -65.71 38.37
N THR A 2 -43.46 -65.86 39.53
CA THR A 2 -42.81 -64.78 40.28
C THR A 2 -41.31 -64.95 40.07
N GLU A 3 -40.69 -64.10 39.24
CA GLU A 3 -39.24 -64.12 39.04
C GLU A 3 -38.54 -63.40 40.19
N ASP A 4 -37.79 -64.18 40.97
CA ASP A 4 -36.96 -63.72 42.08
C ASP A 4 -35.75 -62.88 41.60
N PRO A 5 -35.45 -61.74 42.22
CA PRO A 5 -34.27 -60.94 41.91
C PRO A 5 -32.99 -61.62 42.44
N ARG A 6 -32.07 -61.96 41.54
CA ARG A 6 -30.77 -62.53 41.92
C ARG A 6 -29.93 -61.54 42.76
N PRO A 7 -29.34 -61.97 43.88
CA PRO A 7 -28.50 -61.11 44.73
C PRO A 7 -27.18 -60.77 44.02
N ARG A 8 -26.89 -59.47 43.88
CA ARG A 8 -25.57 -58.99 43.45
C ARG A 8 -24.54 -59.40 44.51
N ARG A 9 -23.72 -60.41 44.20
CA ARG A 9 -22.57 -60.81 45.02
C ARG A 9 -21.67 -59.60 45.29
N ALA A 10 -21.58 -59.18 46.54
CA ALA A 10 -20.59 -58.23 47.02
C ALA A 10 -19.20 -58.84 46.80
N ARG A 11 -18.45 -58.35 45.82
CA ARG A 11 -17.05 -58.74 45.63
C ARG A 11 -16.24 -58.18 46.80
N SER A 12 -15.70 -59.10 47.60
CA SER A 12 -14.69 -58.86 48.64
C SER A 12 -13.57 -57.97 48.10
N ARG A 13 -13.36 -56.81 48.72
CA ARG A 13 -12.20 -55.93 48.48
C ARG A 13 -10.99 -56.55 49.21
N VAL A 14 -10.19 -57.33 48.50
CA VAL A 14 -8.85 -57.71 48.97
C VAL A 14 -8.01 -56.42 49.05
N PRO A 15 -7.30 -56.15 50.15
CA PRO A 15 -6.47 -54.95 50.27
C PRO A 15 -5.40 -54.94 49.17
N GLU A 16 -5.47 -53.96 48.28
CA GLU A 16 -4.45 -53.74 47.26
C GLU A 16 -3.10 -53.50 47.93
N SER A 17 -2.03 -54.15 47.43
CA SER A 17 -0.68 -53.92 47.95
C SER A 17 -0.32 -52.44 47.81
N PRO A 18 0.30 -51.80 48.83
CA PRO A 18 0.60 -50.37 48.81
C PRO A 18 1.48 -49.93 47.64
N GLU A 19 2.34 -50.82 47.15
CA GLU A 19 3.20 -50.57 45.99
C GLU A 19 2.40 -50.40 44.68
N LEU A 20 1.38 -51.24 44.45
CA LEU A 20 0.50 -51.12 43.29
C LEU A 20 -0.27 -49.80 43.31
N VAL A 21 -0.77 -49.39 44.48
CA VAL A 21 -1.45 -48.10 44.66
C VAL A 21 -0.49 -46.95 44.31
N ALA A 22 0.73 -46.97 44.85
CA ALA A 22 1.75 -45.95 44.57
C ALA A 22 2.14 -45.91 43.08
N ARG A 23 2.23 -47.07 42.41
CA ARG A 23 2.50 -47.15 40.97
C ARG A 23 1.36 -46.58 40.14
N LEU A 24 0.11 -46.89 40.50
CA LEU A 24 -1.08 -46.38 39.84
C LEU A 24 -1.19 -44.86 40.01
N GLN A 25 -0.93 -44.33 41.21
CA GLN A 25 -0.90 -42.90 41.48
C GLN A 25 0.16 -42.18 40.63
N ARG A 26 1.40 -42.68 40.57
CA ARG A 26 2.46 -42.12 39.71
C ARG A 26 2.09 -42.16 38.23
N SER A 27 1.41 -43.21 37.78
CA SER A 27 0.91 -43.32 36.40
C SER A 27 -0.15 -42.25 36.10
N ARG A 28 -1.15 -42.10 36.98
CA ARG A 28 -2.19 -41.07 36.87
C ARG A 28 -1.58 -39.67 36.87
N GLN A 29 -0.63 -39.39 37.77
CA GLN A 29 0.06 -38.11 37.84
C GLN A 29 0.80 -37.77 36.55
N ARG A 30 1.56 -38.72 35.98
CA ARG A 30 2.23 -38.52 34.68
C ARG A 30 1.24 -38.29 33.54
N SER A 31 0.11 -39.00 33.53
CA SER A 31 -0.95 -38.78 32.54
C SER A 31 -1.57 -37.38 32.68
N LEU A 32 -1.81 -36.91 33.90
CA LEU A 32 -2.35 -35.57 34.15
C LEU A 32 -1.36 -34.49 33.73
N GLN A 33 -0.07 -34.65 34.06
CA GLN A 33 0.99 -33.73 33.64
C GLN A 33 1.10 -33.65 32.12
N ARG A 34 1.03 -34.78 31.40
CA ARG A 34 1.03 -34.78 29.93
C ARG A 34 -0.17 -34.05 29.34
N ARG A 35 -1.35 -34.26 29.90
CA ARG A 35 -2.57 -33.56 29.46
C ARG A 35 -2.47 -32.05 29.73
N ALA A 36 -2.04 -31.66 30.92
CA ALA A 36 -1.84 -30.25 31.28
C ALA A 36 -0.81 -29.58 30.35
N ALA A 37 0.33 -30.23 30.09
CA ALA A 37 1.33 -29.72 29.16
C ALA A 37 0.80 -29.59 27.72
N ALA A 38 -0.04 -30.53 27.27
CA ALA A 38 -0.68 -30.45 25.96
C ALA A 38 -1.68 -29.28 25.89
N THR A 39 -2.52 -29.10 26.91
CA THR A 39 -3.49 -27.99 26.96
C THR A 39 -2.80 -26.62 27.03
N GLU A 40 -1.68 -26.50 27.74
CA GLU A 40 -0.92 -25.24 27.76
C GLU A 40 -0.29 -24.94 26.40
N ARG A 41 0.28 -25.94 25.72
CA ARG A 41 0.79 -25.76 24.35
C ARG A 41 -0.31 -25.33 23.39
N GLU A 42 -1.49 -25.95 23.46
CA GLU A 42 -2.63 -25.59 22.62
C GLU A 42 -3.10 -24.16 22.86
N LYS A 43 -3.15 -23.72 24.13
CA LYS A 43 -3.44 -22.32 24.48
C LYS A 43 -2.40 -21.37 23.90
N THR A 44 -1.10 -21.68 24.04
CA THR A 44 -0.03 -20.86 23.48
C THR A 44 -0.12 -20.76 21.96
N ILE A 45 -0.36 -21.89 21.28
CA ILE A 45 -0.52 -21.92 19.82
C ILE A 45 -1.74 -21.09 19.40
N THR A 46 -2.87 -21.28 20.06
CA THR A 46 -4.10 -20.53 19.76
C THR A 46 -3.91 -19.03 19.96
N GLY A 47 -3.23 -18.63 21.05
CA GLY A 47 -2.86 -17.24 21.30
C GLY A 47 -1.97 -16.66 20.19
N ALA A 48 -0.89 -17.36 19.83
CA ALA A 48 0.02 -16.94 18.78
C ALA A 48 -0.66 -16.83 17.40
N VAL A 49 -1.58 -17.75 17.06
CA VAL A 49 -2.39 -17.67 15.84
C VAL A 49 -3.30 -16.44 15.87
N GLY A 50 -3.93 -16.14 17.01
CA GLY A 50 -4.74 -14.94 17.18
C GLY A 50 -3.94 -13.65 16.99
N GLU A 51 -2.75 -13.56 17.59
CA GLU A 51 -1.83 -12.43 17.42
C GLU A 51 -1.38 -12.27 15.96
N TYR A 52 -1.00 -13.38 15.31
CA TYR A 52 -0.62 -13.38 13.89
C TYR A 52 -1.74 -12.85 13.00
N LEU A 53 -2.97 -13.36 13.17
CA LEU A 53 -4.12 -12.90 12.38
C LEU A 53 -4.46 -11.44 12.67
N GLY A 54 -4.34 -11.00 13.92
CA GLY A 54 -4.49 -9.59 14.31
C GLY A 54 -3.49 -8.69 13.60
N ALA A 55 -2.21 -9.07 13.61
CA ALA A 55 -1.15 -8.34 12.93
C ALA A 55 -1.34 -8.31 11.41
N TRP A 56 -1.72 -9.45 10.81
CA TRP A 56 -2.01 -9.53 9.37
C TRP A 56 -3.15 -8.60 8.94
N ASN A 57 -4.25 -8.57 9.71
CA ASN A 57 -5.37 -7.65 9.45
C ASN A 57 -4.93 -6.18 9.59
N ALA A 58 -4.14 -5.85 10.62
CA ALA A 58 -3.63 -4.50 10.83
C ALA A 58 -2.75 -4.03 9.66
N ILE A 59 -1.86 -4.90 9.15
CA ILE A 59 -1.04 -4.62 7.97
C ILE A 59 -1.91 -4.39 6.74
N THR A 60 -2.90 -5.26 6.51
CA THR A 60 -3.81 -5.15 5.37
C THR A 60 -4.59 -3.83 5.39
N HIS A 61 -5.09 -3.42 6.55
CA HIS A 61 -5.76 -2.11 6.69
C HIS A 61 -4.81 -0.92 6.49
N ALA A 62 -3.57 -1.02 6.99
CA ALA A 62 -2.57 0.03 6.77
C ALA A 62 -2.24 0.18 5.28
N GLN A 63 -2.11 -0.93 4.55
CA GLN A 63 -1.91 -0.95 3.09
C GLN A 63 -3.09 -0.32 2.35
N GLN A 64 -4.33 -0.74 2.65
CA GLN A 64 -5.53 -0.16 2.05
C GLN A 64 -5.61 1.36 2.27
N ARG A 65 -5.34 1.81 3.49
CA ARG A 65 -5.32 3.24 3.81
C ARG A 65 -4.28 3.99 3.00
N ARG A 66 -3.05 3.47 2.96
CA ARG A 66 -1.96 4.06 2.16
C ARG A 66 -2.35 4.16 0.69
N ASP A 67 -2.88 3.08 0.12
CA ASP A 67 -3.18 3.02 -1.31
C ASP A 67 -4.32 3.99 -1.67
N SER A 68 -5.35 4.09 -0.82
CA SER A 68 -6.43 5.08 -0.99
C SER A 68 -5.94 6.53 -0.90
N GLU A 69 -4.97 6.80 -0.02
CA GLU A 69 -4.39 8.12 0.14
C GLU A 69 -3.50 8.49 -1.06
N VAL A 70 -2.75 7.53 -1.60
CA VAL A 70 -1.97 7.72 -2.82
C VAL A 70 -2.88 8.04 -4.01
N GLU A 71 -3.97 7.30 -4.20
CA GLU A 71 -4.94 7.56 -5.27
C GLU A 71 -5.59 8.95 -5.13
N ARG A 72 -5.94 9.35 -3.91
CA ARG A 72 -6.47 10.68 -3.60
C ARG A 72 -5.48 11.78 -3.98
N LEU A 73 -4.21 11.63 -3.58
CA LEU A 73 -3.16 12.61 -3.88
C LEU A 73 -2.86 12.69 -5.39
N GLN A 74 -2.83 11.54 -6.08
CA GLN A 74 -2.66 11.52 -7.54
C GLN A 74 -3.79 12.26 -8.26
N THR A 75 -5.03 12.08 -7.82
CA THR A 75 -6.19 12.81 -8.35
C THR A 75 -6.05 14.31 -8.12
N GLN A 76 -5.59 14.73 -6.94
CA GLN A 76 -5.36 16.15 -6.64
C GLN A 76 -4.25 16.76 -7.48
N ILE A 77 -3.14 16.05 -7.66
CA ILE A 77 -2.03 16.49 -8.52
C ILE A 77 -2.52 16.66 -9.96
N ALA A 78 -3.27 15.69 -10.47
CA ALA A 78 -3.83 15.76 -11.82
C ALA A 78 -4.77 16.97 -12.01
N ALA A 79 -5.62 17.25 -11.01
CA ALA A 79 -6.49 18.42 -11.03
C ALA A 79 -5.70 19.73 -11.06
N VAL A 80 -4.71 19.89 -10.18
CA VAL A 80 -3.86 21.09 -10.14
C VAL A 80 -3.09 21.29 -11.45
N ILE A 81 -2.58 20.22 -12.07
CA ILE A 81 -1.91 20.28 -13.38
C ILE A 81 -2.90 20.76 -14.46
N ALA A 82 -4.12 20.24 -14.47
CA ALA A 82 -5.14 20.63 -15.44
C ALA A 82 -5.54 22.11 -15.28
N ASP A 83 -5.75 22.57 -14.05
CA ASP A 83 -6.08 23.96 -13.73
C ASP A 83 -4.94 24.90 -14.15
N ALA A 84 -3.69 24.57 -13.80
CA ALA A 84 -2.52 25.36 -14.19
C ALA A 84 -2.33 25.39 -15.72
N ALA A 85 -2.57 24.28 -16.42
CA ALA A 85 -2.51 24.24 -17.87
C ALA A 85 -3.58 25.14 -18.52
N ALA A 86 -4.79 25.20 -17.94
CA ALA A 86 -5.85 26.08 -18.40
C ALA A 86 -5.54 27.56 -18.15
N GLU A 87 -4.93 27.90 -17.01
CA GLU A 87 -4.47 29.25 -16.69
C GLU A 87 -3.36 29.70 -17.64
N ILE A 88 -2.35 28.85 -17.87
CA ILE A 88 -1.28 29.10 -18.85
C ILE A 88 -1.87 29.35 -20.24
N ALA A 89 -2.79 28.50 -20.70
CA ALA A 89 -3.43 28.67 -22.00
C ALA A 89 -4.19 30.01 -22.10
N THR A 90 -4.84 30.44 -21.02
CA THR A 90 -5.52 31.75 -20.95
C THR A 90 -4.53 32.89 -21.12
N HIS A 91 -3.41 32.86 -20.39
CA HIS A 91 -2.37 33.88 -20.52
C HIS A 91 -1.68 33.86 -21.89
N GLU A 92 -1.49 32.69 -22.50
CA GLU A 92 -0.95 32.60 -23.86
C GLU A 92 -1.92 33.20 -24.89
N ASP A 93 -3.23 32.98 -24.74
CA ASP A 93 -4.27 33.61 -25.57
C ASP A 93 -4.29 35.15 -25.38
N GLU A 94 -4.14 35.64 -24.15
CA GLU A 94 -4.04 37.07 -23.84
C GLU A 94 -2.77 37.69 -24.45
N GLN A 95 -1.62 37.03 -24.32
CA GLN A 95 -0.37 37.45 -24.95
C GLN A 95 -0.48 37.50 -26.48
N ALA A 96 -1.10 36.49 -27.08
CA ALA A 96 -1.33 36.45 -28.52
C ALA A 96 -2.25 37.61 -28.96
N ALA A 97 -3.33 37.88 -28.22
CA ALA A 97 -4.22 39.00 -28.48
C ALA A 97 -3.49 40.35 -28.37
N ALA A 98 -2.68 40.54 -27.33
CA ALA A 98 -1.88 41.75 -27.16
C ALA A 98 -0.86 41.94 -28.30
N ALA A 99 -0.15 40.88 -28.70
CA ALA A 99 0.78 40.91 -29.84
C ALA A 99 0.06 41.27 -31.15
N ALA A 100 -1.17 40.81 -31.36
CA ALA A 100 -1.97 41.18 -32.53
C ALA A 100 -2.36 42.67 -32.53
N VAL A 101 -2.63 43.26 -31.36
CA VAL A 101 -2.87 44.71 -31.23
C VAL A 101 -1.61 45.50 -31.57
N VAL A 102 -0.44 45.07 -31.09
CA VAL A 102 0.85 45.70 -31.43
C VAL A 102 1.13 45.61 -32.93
N ARG A 103 0.88 44.43 -33.54
CA ARG A 103 1.04 44.23 -34.98
C ARG A 103 0.14 45.13 -35.83
N ALA A 104 -0.99 45.62 -35.29
CA ALA A 104 -1.82 46.59 -36.00
C ALA A 104 -1.16 47.97 -36.11
N GLN A 105 -0.18 48.29 -35.26
CA GLN A 105 0.54 49.57 -35.23
C GLN A 105 1.90 49.53 -35.94
N VAL A 106 2.42 48.32 -36.22
CA VAL A 106 3.80 48.10 -36.67
C VAL A 106 3.80 47.24 -37.95
N PRO A 107 4.52 47.65 -39.03
CA PRO A 107 4.40 47.00 -40.33
C PRO A 107 5.09 45.63 -40.46
N THR A 108 6.14 45.33 -39.68
CA THR A 108 6.93 44.09 -39.83
C THR A 108 6.94 43.20 -38.57
N ASP A 109 7.18 41.90 -38.74
CA ASP A 109 7.14 40.94 -37.62
C ASP A 109 8.40 41.11 -36.76
N GLU A 110 9.48 41.57 -37.39
CA GLU A 110 10.76 41.91 -36.81
C GLU A 110 10.63 43.09 -35.84
N GLU A 111 9.97 44.18 -36.23
CA GLU A 111 9.72 45.32 -35.33
C GLU A 111 8.78 44.95 -34.16
N VAL A 112 7.80 44.06 -34.38
CA VAL A 112 6.97 43.53 -33.28
C VAL A 112 7.84 42.72 -32.31
N ALA A 113 8.78 41.93 -32.83
CA ALA A 113 9.71 41.15 -32.02
C ALA A 113 10.66 42.06 -31.22
N ASP A 114 11.20 43.10 -31.86
CA ASP A 114 12.07 44.08 -31.23
C ASP A 114 11.33 44.86 -30.13
N LEU A 115 10.10 45.31 -30.39
CA LEU A 115 9.29 46.07 -29.42
C LEU A 115 8.85 45.24 -28.21
N LEU A 116 8.57 43.95 -28.41
CA LEU A 116 8.22 43.03 -27.32
C LEU A 116 9.45 42.38 -26.66
N GLU A 117 10.66 42.73 -27.12
CA GLU A 117 11.92 42.13 -26.67
C GLU A 117 11.93 40.60 -26.74
N ILE A 118 11.35 40.05 -27.81
CA ILE A 118 11.27 38.60 -28.06
C ILE A 118 11.95 38.22 -29.37
N THR A 119 12.16 36.93 -29.58
CA THR A 119 12.63 36.44 -30.87
C THR A 119 11.56 36.59 -31.96
N VAL A 120 11.98 36.86 -33.20
CA VAL A 120 11.08 36.91 -34.38
C VAL A 120 10.26 35.63 -34.53
N LYS A 121 10.86 34.47 -34.20
CA LYS A 121 10.16 33.18 -34.18
C LYS A 121 9.00 33.18 -33.17
N ARG A 122 9.20 33.68 -31.95
CA ARG A 122 8.16 33.76 -30.93
C ARG A 122 7.08 34.78 -31.32
N ALA A 123 7.46 35.92 -31.89
CA ALA A 123 6.50 36.91 -32.42
C ALA A 123 5.58 36.27 -33.48
N ARG A 124 6.17 35.54 -34.45
CA ARG A 124 5.40 34.78 -35.46
C ARG A 124 4.47 33.74 -34.83
N GLN A 125 4.92 33.04 -33.78
CA GLN A 125 4.07 32.07 -33.06
C GLN A 125 2.88 32.75 -32.38
N LEU A 126 3.08 33.87 -31.68
CA LEU A 126 2.01 34.62 -31.02
C LEU A 126 1.00 35.17 -32.03
N LEU A 127 1.47 35.75 -33.14
CA LEU A 127 0.61 36.25 -34.22
C LEU A 127 -0.15 35.12 -34.93
N GLY A 128 0.48 33.95 -35.11
CA GLY A 128 -0.17 32.74 -35.59
C GLY A 128 -1.26 32.25 -34.63
N GLY A 129 -0.96 32.23 -33.32
CA GLY A 129 -1.90 31.88 -32.25
C GLY A 129 -3.13 32.78 -32.23
N ALA A 130 -2.94 34.10 -32.31
CA ALA A 130 -4.04 35.06 -32.32
C ALA A 130 -5.03 34.84 -33.49
N ARG A 131 -4.51 34.49 -34.67
CA ARG A 131 -5.34 34.12 -35.84
C ARG A 131 -6.12 32.82 -35.60
N ALA A 132 -5.51 31.83 -34.95
CA ALA A 132 -6.20 30.58 -34.61
C ALA A 132 -7.30 30.80 -33.56
N SER A 133 -7.06 31.61 -32.53
CA SER A 133 -8.03 31.89 -31.46
C SER A 133 -9.22 32.72 -31.97
N THR A 134 -9.00 33.68 -32.87
CA THR A 134 -10.09 34.41 -33.54
C THR A 134 -10.94 33.51 -34.44
N SER A 135 -10.32 32.56 -35.16
CA SER A 135 -11.03 31.55 -35.96
C SER A 135 -11.92 30.64 -35.10
N ARG A 136 -11.42 30.18 -33.93
CA ARG A 136 -12.22 29.38 -32.99
C ARG A 136 -13.43 30.14 -32.45
N LYS A 137 -13.27 31.42 -32.10
CA LYS A 137 -14.37 32.27 -31.59
C LYS A 137 -15.47 32.48 -32.63
N SER A 138 -15.11 32.56 -33.91
CA SER A 138 -16.08 32.66 -35.01
C SER A 138 -16.94 31.39 -35.15
N ARG A 139 -16.33 30.19 -35.10
CA ARG A 139 -17.06 28.91 -35.21
C ARG A 139 -18.02 28.63 -34.05
N ARG A 140 -17.73 29.11 -32.84
CA ARG A 140 -18.57 28.85 -31.66
C ARG A 140 -19.88 29.66 -31.62
N ARG A 141 -20.07 30.67 -32.49
CA ARG A 141 -21.24 31.57 -32.49
C ARG A 141 -22.46 31.10 -33.30
N THR A 142 -22.52 29.85 -33.76
CA THR A 142 -23.73 29.34 -34.44
C THR A 142 -24.18 27.95 -33.96
N PRO A 143 -24.77 27.81 -32.77
CA PRO A 143 -25.86 26.86 -32.61
C PRO A 143 -27.10 27.50 -33.24
N SER A 144 -27.39 27.15 -34.49
CA SER A 144 -28.72 27.37 -35.05
C SER A 144 -29.70 26.55 -34.20
N THR A 145 -30.38 27.22 -33.28
CA THR A 145 -31.45 26.66 -32.47
C THR A 145 -32.63 26.39 -33.39
N ASN A 146 -32.59 25.27 -34.12
CA ASN A 146 -33.80 24.68 -34.67
C ASN A 146 -34.57 24.08 -33.50
N VAL A 147 -35.40 24.92 -32.88
CA VAL A 147 -36.43 24.52 -31.92
C VAL A 147 -37.50 23.77 -32.72
N ASN A 148 -37.28 22.47 -32.97
CA ASN A 148 -38.38 21.58 -33.32
C ASN A 148 -39.09 21.19 -32.04
N THR A 149 -40.11 21.98 -31.72
CA THR A 149 -41.18 21.67 -30.80
C THR A 149 -41.89 20.40 -31.28
N ALA A 150 -41.67 19.28 -30.59
CA ALA A 150 -42.55 18.12 -30.65
C ALA A 150 -42.71 17.52 -29.24
N ASP A 151 -43.97 17.30 -28.91
CA ASP A 151 -44.61 17.07 -27.61
C ASP A 151 -44.07 15.87 -26.80
N PRO A 152 -44.13 15.89 -25.45
CA PRO A 152 -43.75 14.80 -24.57
C PRO A 152 -44.97 14.06 -23.99
N LEU A 153 -45.29 12.88 -24.51
CA LEU A 153 -46.19 11.93 -23.84
C LEU A 153 -45.73 10.51 -24.13
N ALA A 154 -45.10 9.85 -23.14
CA ALA A 154 -45.57 8.57 -22.59
C ALA A 154 -44.49 7.80 -21.81
N ALA A 155 -44.93 7.30 -20.66
CA ALA A 155 -44.59 6.00 -20.06
C ALA A 155 -43.26 5.83 -19.29
N THR A 156 -43.35 6.17 -18.00
CA THR A 156 -42.92 5.33 -16.86
C THR A 156 -42.95 3.83 -17.16
N THR A 157 -41.83 3.12 -17.06
CA THR A 157 -41.74 1.71 -16.62
C THR A 157 -40.30 1.37 -16.19
N VAL A 158 -40.15 0.97 -14.93
CA VAL A 158 -38.97 0.35 -14.28
C VAL A 158 -39.54 -0.77 -13.40
N PRO A 159 -38.87 -1.90 -13.08
CA PRO A 159 -37.85 -2.73 -13.77
C PRO A 159 -38.34 -4.21 -13.89
N PRO A 160 -37.48 -5.19 -14.25
CA PRO A 160 -36.88 -5.97 -13.16
C PRO A 160 -35.42 -6.41 -13.38
N ALA A 161 -34.74 -6.55 -12.24
CA ALA A 161 -33.45 -7.21 -12.08
C ALA A 161 -33.43 -8.62 -12.67
N ARG A 162 -32.28 -9.02 -13.24
CA ARG A 162 -31.74 -10.40 -13.13
C ARG A 162 -30.32 -10.56 -13.71
N HIS A 163 -29.46 -11.06 -12.82
CA HIS A 163 -28.30 -11.95 -13.02
C HIS A 163 -26.94 -11.37 -13.47
N PRO A 164 -25.88 -11.49 -12.63
CA PRO A 164 -24.50 -11.46 -13.10
C PRO A 164 -24.17 -12.76 -13.84
N SER A 165 -23.73 -12.62 -15.09
CA SER A 165 -23.22 -13.69 -15.93
C SER A 165 -21.84 -14.16 -15.44
N THR A 166 -21.81 -15.25 -14.68
CA THR A 166 -20.61 -16.10 -14.57
C THR A 166 -20.63 -17.10 -15.70
N ASN A 167 -19.63 -17.02 -16.59
CA ASN A 167 -19.12 -18.06 -17.50
C ASN A 167 -18.09 -17.38 -18.44
N ASN A 168 -16.92 -17.93 -18.77
CA ASN A 168 -16.24 -19.15 -18.38
C ASN A 168 -14.86 -19.09 -19.06
N ALA A 169 -13.89 -19.85 -18.52
CA ALA A 169 -12.81 -20.52 -19.26
C ALA A 169 -11.74 -19.66 -19.98
N LEU A 170 -10.52 -20.08 -20.28
CA LEU A 170 -9.62 -21.21 -19.98
C LEU A 170 -8.55 -21.07 -21.09
N VAL A 171 -7.31 -21.51 -20.83
CA VAL A 171 -6.22 -21.70 -21.82
C VAL A 171 -5.57 -20.40 -22.31
N GLY A 172 -4.25 -20.19 -22.32
CA GLY A 172 -3.10 -21.04 -22.06
C GLY A 172 -1.88 -20.46 -22.80
N ASN A 173 -0.69 -20.73 -22.26
CA ASN A 173 0.62 -20.77 -22.92
C ASN A 173 1.15 -19.57 -23.73
N ALA A 174 2.19 -18.94 -23.17
CA ALA A 174 3.51 -18.73 -23.81
C ALA A 174 4.49 -18.44 -22.66
N SER A 175 5.36 -19.36 -22.26
CA SER A 175 6.72 -19.53 -22.83
C SER A 175 7.34 -18.19 -23.23
N ASP A 176 8.07 -17.58 -22.30
CA ASP A 176 9.03 -16.53 -22.64
C ASP A 176 10.40 -16.91 -22.03
N PRO A 177 11.41 -17.24 -22.84
CA PRO A 177 12.73 -17.63 -22.38
C PRO A 177 13.55 -16.41 -21.90
N ALA A 178 14.36 -16.67 -20.88
CA ALA A 178 15.31 -15.72 -20.31
C ALA A 178 16.24 -15.09 -21.37
N PRO A 179 16.53 -13.78 -21.29
CA PRO A 179 17.74 -13.24 -21.87
C PRO A 179 18.90 -13.36 -20.87
N ASP A 180 19.91 -14.13 -21.26
CA ASP A 180 21.27 -13.99 -20.78
C ASP A 180 21.69 -12.51 -20.79
N ARG A 181 22.22 -12.04 -19.67
CA ARG A 181 23.09 -10.87 -19.66
C ARG A 181 24.15 -11.02 -18.58
N GLU A 182 25.25 -11.61 -18.99
CA GLU A 182 26.55 -11.23 -18.47
C GLU A 182 26.75 -9.73 -18.68
N GLU A 183 27.17 -9.04 -17.63
CA GLU A 183 28.37 -8.18 -17.63
C GLU A 183 28.49 -7.51 -16.26
N THR A 184 29.38 -8.08 -15.45
CA THR A 184 30.11 -7.36 -14.41
C THR A 184 31.11 -6.40 -15.05
N PRO A 185 31.06 -5.10 -14.73
CA PRO A 185 32.27 -4.29 -14.70
C PRO A 185 32.63 -3.96 -13.24
N SER A 186 33.68 -4.64 -12.77
CA SER A 186 34.55 -4.13 -11.72
C SER A 186 35.37 -2.97 -12.29
N GLY A 187 35.33 -1.79 -11.66
CA GLY A 187 36.21 -0.67 -12.00
C GLY A 187 36.01 0.56 -11.12
N PRO A 188 37.05 1.36 -10.84
CA PRO A 188 37.42 1.69 -9.46
C PRO A 188 37.09 3.12 -8.98
N ARG A 189 37.14 3.27 -7.64
CA ARG A 189 37.49 4.46 -6.84
C ARG A 189 37.67 5.78 -7.59
N GLY A 190 36.78 6.73 -7.31
CA GLY A 190 36.98 8.15 -7.54
C GLY A 190 36.34 8.97 -6.42
N ALA A 191 37.17 9.47 -5.51
CA ALA A 191 36.79 10.44 -4.50
C ALA A 191 36.50 11.79 -5.19
N ALA A 192 35.33 12.38 -4.94
CA ALA A 192 35.09 13.81 -5.13
C ALA A 192 33.84 14.27 -4.36
N ALA A 193 34.11 14.98 -3.28
CA ALA A 193 33.33 16.02 -2.60
C ALA A 193 31.86 16.25 -3.02
N LEU A 194 30.94 15.97 -2.09
CA LEU A 194 29.63 16.60 -2.04
C LEU A 194 29.75 17.94 -1.29
N PRO A 195 29.33 19.10 -1.86
CA PRO A 195 29.12 20.30 -1.07
C PRO A 195 27.81 20.17 -0.28
N ALA A 196 27.93 20.27 1.03
CA ALA A 196 26.83 20.53 1.94
C ALA A 196 26.18 21.88 1.58
N ASN A 197 24.93 21.85 1.11
CA ASN A 197 24.10 23.05 1.04
C ASN A 197 22.84 22.82 1.87
N ALA A 198 23.01 22.96 3.18
CA ALA A 198 21.93 23.02 4.15
C ALA A 198 21.36 24.44 4.13
N ASN A 199 20.17 24.61 3.55
CA ASN A 199 19.35 25.79 3.77
C ASN A 199 18.60 25.62 5.11
N PRO A 200 18.83 26.47 6.12
CA PRO A 200 18.01 26.48 7.32
C PRO A 200 16.68 27.20 7.06
N ALA A 201 15.57 26.49 7.28
CA ALA A 201 14.25 27.12 7.36
C ALA A 201 14.10 27.92 8.68
N PRO A 202 13.32 29.01 8.68
CA PRO A 202 13.27 29.97 9.78
C PRO A 202 12.53 29.44 11.02
N THR A 203 13.16 29.59 12.17
CA THR A 203 12.54 29.46 13.51
C THR A 203 11.47 30.53 13.69
N ARG A 204 10.20 30.14 13.59
CA ARG A 204 9.06 30.96 13.99
C ARG A 204 8.81 30.76 15.48
N GLY A 205 9.04 31.82 16.23
CA GLY A 205 8.74 31.89 17.66
C GLY A 205 7.25 31.65 17.92
N ILE A 206 6.99 30.83 18.93
CA ILE A 206 5.78 30.88 19.73
C ILE A 206 6.23 30.80 21.18
N ASP A 207 6.24 31.98 21.79
CA ASP A 207 6.17 32.14 23.22
C ASP A 207 4.90 31.45 23.73
N SER A 208 5.05 30.51 24.65
CA SER A 208 4.03 30.17 25.64
C SER A 208 4.69 29.43 26.79
N SER A 209 5.27 30.24 27.67
CA SER A 209 5.51 29.91 29.06
C SER A 209 4.18 29.59 29.73
N ALA A 210 3.94 28.32 30.04
CA ALA A 210 3.04 27.92 31.10
C ALA A 210 3.80 26.97 32.04
N ALA A 211 3.93 27.45 33.26
CA ALA A 211 4.73 26.90 34.33
C ALA A 211 4.18 25.57 34.86
N THR A 212 5.12 24.79 35.40
CA THR A 212 4.98 23.91 36.57
C THR A 212 3.90 22.84 36.53
N ASN A 213 4.33 21.58 36.35
CA ASN A 213 4.04 20.54 37.34
C ASN A 213 5.19 19.53 37.39
N SER A 214 5.93 19.62 38.49
CA SER A 214 6.93 18.69 38.97
C SER A 214 6.23 17.65 39.85
N ALA A 215 6.42 16.36 39.58
CA ALA A 215 6.57 15.28 40.56
C ALA A 215 6.26 13.89 39.95
N GLY A 216 7.09 12.89 40.25
CA GLY A 216 6.71 11.47 40.16
C GLY A 216 7.53 10.67 39.14
N VAL A 217 8.82 10.40 39.38
CA VAL A 217 9.31 9.20 40.10
C VAL A 217 9.29 7.92 39.23
N THR A 218 10.46 7.68 38.63
CA THR A 218 11.18 6.40 38.46
C THR A 218 10.42 5.12 38.09
N SER A 219 10.83 4.50 36.98
CA SER A 219 10.97 3.04 36.92
C SER A 219 12.18 2.62 36.07
N PRO A 220 12.86 1.52 36.44
CA PRO A 220 14.25 1.29 36.09
C PRO A 220 14.44 0.63 34.72
N ARG A 221 15.51 1.10 34.07
CA ARG A 221 16.19 0.51 32.92
C ARG A 221 17.00 -0.69 33.40
N THR A 222 16.56 -1.91 33.11
CA THR A 222 17.41 -3.11 33.22
C THR A 222 18.18 -3.29 31.92
N ALA A 223 19.48 -3.05 32.01
CA ALA A 223 20.50 -3.63 31.15
C ALA A 223 20.77 -5.10 31.54
N HIS A 224 21.55 -5.79 30.70
CA HIS A 224 22.04 -7.20 30.76
C HIS A 224 21.26 -8.14 29.82
N THR A 225 21.89 -8.97 29.00
CA THR A 225 23.31 -9.35 28.82
C THR A 225 23.46 -10.03 27.47
N ASP A 226 24.60 -9.82 26.83
CA ASP A 226 25.18 -10.69 25.82
C ASP A 226 25.07 -12.18 26.21
N THR A 227 24.71 -13.02 25.25
CA THR A 227 25.18 -14.41 25.22
C THR A 227 25.42 -14.80 23.77
N ASP A 228 26.70 -14.68 23.39
CA ASP A 228 27.35 -15.58 22.45
C ASP A 228 26.90 -17.02 22.68
N THR A 229 26.40 -17.67 21.62
CA THR A 229 26.49 -19.12 21.47
C THR A 229 26.92 -19.44 20.05
N ASP A 230 28.20 -19.18 19.86
CA ASP A 230 29.20 -20.17 19.47
C ASP A 230 28.71 -21.33 18.58
N THR A 231 29.22 -21.22 17.37
CA THR A 231 29.31 -22.17 16.28
C THR A 231 30.00 -23.45 16.72
N ARG A 232 29.27 -24.35 17.39
CA ARG A 232 29.79 -25.68 17.72
C ARG A 232 29.52 -26.70 16.63
N GLU A 233 30.59 -26.93 15.87
CA GLU A 233 31.07 -28.22 15.37
C GLU A 233 30.07 -29.09 14.59
N GLN A 234 30.23 -29.20 13.27
CA GLN A 234 31.24 -30.10 12.70
C GLN A 234 31.29 -31.48 13.37
N ARG A 235 30.18 -32.23 13.40
CA ARG A 235 30.22 -33.67 13.61
C ARG A 235 29.00 -34.38 13.03
N ARG A 236 29.01 -34.56 11.70
CA ARG A 236 28.38 -35.69 10.97
C ARG A 236 28.80 -35.64 9.49
N LYS A 237 30.12 -35.67 9.27
CA LYS A 237 30.71 -36.46 8.18
C LYS A 237 30.70 -37.92 8.65
N ALA A 238 30.55 -38.83 7.69
CA ALA A 238 30.54 -40.29 7.80
C ALA A 238 29.17 -40.90 8.17
N GLU A 239 28.41 -41.26 7.14
CA GLU A 239 28.03 -42.66 6.90
C GLU A 239 27.54 -42.81 5.45
N LYS A 240 28.45 -43.29 4.59
CA LYS A 240 28.13 -44.04 3.37
C LYS A 240 28.07 -45.52 3.77
N PRO A 241 27.09 -46.29 3.27
CA PRO A 241 27.35 -47.59 2.69
C PRO A 241 26.87 -47.54 1.22
N SER A 242 27.68 -47.76 0.18
CA SER A 242 28.48 -48.94 -0.14
C SER A 242 27.73 -50.25 0.07
N GLU A 243 26.87 -50.61 -0.89
CA GLU A 243 26.83 -51.99 -1.38
C GLU A 243 26.26 -52.02 -2.80
N ALA A 244 27.16 -52.26 -3.75
CA ALA A 244 26.94 -52.92 -5.04
C ALA A 244 26.94 -54.46 -4.80
N PRO A 245 26.76 -55.36 -5.79
CA PRO A 245 26.59 -55.17 -7.24
C PRO A 245 25.23 -55.60 -7.81
#